data_AF-A0A9Q1BXR6-F1
#
_entry.id   AF-A0A9Q1BXR6-F1
#
_cell.length_a   1.000
_cell.length_b   1.000
_cell.length_c   1.000
_cell.angle_alpha   90.00
_cell.angle_beta   90.00
_cell.angle_gamma   90.00
#
_symmetry.space_group_name_H-M   'P 1'
#
loop_
_entity.id
_entity.type
_entity.pdbx_description
1 polymer ?
#
loop_
_entity_poly.entity_id
_entity_poly.type
_entity_poly.pdbx_seq_one_letter_code
_entity_poly.pdbx_strand_id
1 'polypeptide(L)'
;MASKIAPPRYCFQHSRYTKQDGWQLRDLSLSLNGNIAVTGHNVNTYRTHIDLYTLVRHSDSRDKPKIIYSKESEVFLLDGLRCWGRFVSFYPGSDTTILSGIGNKLEVIDLSQDQIIKSRKIKLVNYGWIVSLSVREAEIFIGFKESNKITVYDVIDLNEIKSIILQGIQDGYWPYDMTVIADRIFVCVGKAKEESNHKSLIFEEKSGRILSELTKPTDTVKWYVKSVGVDMNTLGVAVVKWYDSYSKQEERHRQIVFYSLLSENNCSFLIVEVQSGVNRIRISDGGDRITTGNIWTGEVKVYDIAEVFTYSHFKEKLASTLQTYECTKLANFFKIPKQQTDAILSSGTPSENLVHALEEKGILQPYNVERLIDAFGDLDIDTFCVYLADIYKKTRGLRFVNENISDLTASFKVMESKLGMRSKRQEMTDENSHSQRWADMILRINSEVETLKSVGSIQYSKKEKIGAGSSGNYIYGGKFGNKTVAVKRIVSETVQRESELYNLMKTKAMCNVLKILHVEEDDDFTYIVTELREYDLKAVIEDNKNPIGANLSPGKRVKLCVDILRGLRDLHSIDIIHRDLKPSNILVGV
;
A
#
# COMPACT_ATOMS: atom_id res chain seq x y z
N MET A 1 31.31 -2.50 -3.48
CA MET A 1 31.62 -1.05 -3.63
C MET A 1 30.31 -0.27 -3.59
N ALA A 2 30.29 1.04 -3.29
CA ALA A 2 29.04 1.81 -3.32
C ALA A 2 28.75 2.32 -4.74
N SER A 3 27.52 2.11 -5.20
CA SER A 3 27.08 2.56 -6.53
C SER A 3 26.61 4.01 -6.51
N LYS A 4 26.70 4.71 -7.64
CA LYS A 4 26.03 6.01 -7.80
C LYS A 4 24.51 5.81 -7.91
N ILE A 5 23.74 6.65 -7.23
CA ILE A 5 22.27 6.62 -7.36
C ILE A 5 21.85 7.01 -8.78
N ALA A 6 20.85 6.32 -9.33
CA ALA A 6 20.24 6.66 -10.59
C ALA A 6 19.64 8.09 -10.55
N PRO A 7 19.44 8.75 -11.71
CA PRO A 7 18.74 10.03 -11.76
C PRO A 7 17.34 9.91 -11.13
N PRO A 8 16.90 10.92 -10.36
CA PRO A 8 15.55 10.90 -9.81
C PRO A 8 14.51 11.02 -10.93
N ARG A 9 13.37 10.34 -10.75
CA ARG A 9 12.21 10.47 -11.63
C ARG A 9 11.69 11.91 -11.63
N TYR A 10 11.63 12.51 -10.44
CA TYR A 10 11.38 13.93 -10.27
C TYR A 10 12.14 14.47 -9.06
N CYS A 11 12.50 15.73 -9.17
CA CYS A 11 13.22 16.48 -8.16
C CYS A 11 12.58 17.86 -8.06
N PHE A 12 12.37 18.33 -6.83
CA PHE A 12 11.99 19.72 -6.62
C PHE A 12 12.67 20.29 -5.39
N GLN A 13 12.90 21.60 -5.46
CA GLN A 13 13.37 22.36 -4.32
C GLN A 13 12.18 23.01 -3.64
N HIS A 14 12.04 22.75 -2.36
CA HIS A 14 11.01 23.39 -1.57
C HIS A 14 11.34 24.87 -1.36
N SER A 15 10.44 25.76 -1.78
CA SER A 15 10.68 27.22 -1.89
C SER A 15 11.14 27.89 -0.59
N ARG A 16 10.65 27.41 0.57
CA ARG A 16 11.05 27.91 1.91
C ARG A 16 12.48 27.60 2.32
N TYR A 17 13.17 26.65 1.68
CA TYR A 17 14.51 26.21 2.09
C TYR A 17 15.58 26.86 1.23
N THR A 18 15.90 28.10 1.56
CA THR A 18 17.15 28.72 1.11
C THR A 18 18.19 28.58 2.22
N LYS A 19 19.46 28.34 1.86
CA LYS A 19 20.56 28.28 2.83
C LYS A 19 20.70 29.57 3.66
N GLN A 20 20.21 30.69 3.14
CA GLN A 20 20.37 32.02 3.74
C GLN A 20 19.35 32.29 4.86
N ASP A 21 18.14 31.71 4.78
CA ASP A 21 17.05 32.03 5.71
C ASP A 21 17.00 31.14 6.96
N GLY A 22 17.90 30.15 7.07
CA GLY A 22 18.03 29.27 8.24
C GLY A 22 17.02 28.12 8.32
N TRP A 23 16.26 27.85 7.26
CA TRP A 23 15.33 26.70 7.21
C TRP A 23 16.05 25.37 7.00
N GLN A 24 15.67 24.35 7.76
CA GLN A 24 16.19 22.98 7.67
C GLN A 24 15.07 21.95 7.56
N LEU A 25 15.13 21.07 6.55
CA LEU A 25 14.12 20.01 6.36
C LEU A 25 14.26 19.00 7.49
N ARG A 26 13.16 18.73 8.19
CA ARG A 26 13.15 17.88 9.38
C ARG A 26 12.56 16.51 9.13
N ASP A 27 11.42 16.44 8.46
CA ASP A 27 10.74 15.18 8.21
C ASP A 27 10.00 15.20 6.89
N LEU A 28 9.67 14.02 6.39
CA LEU A 28 8.80 13.87 5.23
C LEU A 28 8.00 12.56 5.32
N SER A 29 6.84 12.55 4.69
CA SER A 29 5.99 11.37 4.55
C SER A 29 5.39 11.32 3.15
N LEU A 30 5.03 10.13 2.69
CA LEU A 30 4.37 9.91 1.41
C LEU A 30 3.05 9.19 1.64
N SER A 31 2.05 9.57 0.88
CA SER A 31 0.78 8.86 0.83
C SER A 31 0.78 7.80 -0.28
N LEU A 32 -0.22 6.92 -0.24
CA LEU A 32 -0.45 5.88 -1.25
C LEU A 32 -0.54 6.44 -2.67
N ASN A 33 -1.22 7.57 -2.88
CA ASN A 33 -1.36 8.17 -4.21
C ASN A 33 -0.20 9.11 -4.58
N GLY A 34 0.87 9.14 -3.78
CA GLY A 34 2.09 9.88 -4.07
C GLY A 34 2.08 11.35 -3.65
N ASN A 35 1.12 11.78 -2.82
CA ASN A 35 1.24 13.09 -2.16
C ASN A 35 2.41 13.05 -1.18
N ILE A 36 3.06 14.20 -1.00
CA ILE A 36 4.26 14.34 -0.18
C ILE A 36 4.01 15.41 0.87
N ALA A 37 4.14 15.04 2.13
CA ALA A 37 4.17 16.01 3.23
C ALA A 37 5.62 16.25 3.62
N VAL A 38 6.01 17.53 3.74
CA VAL A 38 7.37 17.95 4.10
C VAL A 38 7.27 18.88 5.30
N THR A 39 8.15 18.70 6.27
CA THR A 39 8.23 19.58 7.45
C THR A 39 9.61 20.19 7.61
N GLY A 40 9.63 21.38 8.20
CA GLY A 40 10.87 22.11 8.42
C GLY A 40 10.94 22.81 9.75
N HIS A 41 12.15 23.23 10.09
CA HIS A 41 12.46 24.04 11.26
C HIS A 41 13.43 25.15 10.88
N ASN A 42 13.14 26.37 11.27
CA ASN A 42 14.03 27.50 11.10
C ASN A 42 14.95 27.62 12.32
N VAL A 43 16.27 27.50 12.13
CA VAL A 43 17.22 27.55 13.27
C VAL A 43 17.40 28.92 13.88
N ASN A 44 17.04 29.99 13.15
CA ASN A 44 17.18 31.35 13.63
C ASN A 44 15.93 31.79 14.40
N THR A 45 14.74 31.42 13.92
CA THR A 45 13.45 31.86 14.49
C THR A 45 12.74 30.82 15.34
N TYR A 46 13.20 29.56 15.32
CA TYR A 46 12.57 28.40 15.97
C TYR A 46 11.12 28.14 15.54
N ARG A 47 10.75 28.62 14.36
CA ARG A 47 9.47 28.30 13.73
C ARG A 47 9.54 26.96 13.02
N THR A 48 8.40 26.29 12.91
CA THR A 48 8.26 25.06 12.11
C THR A 48 7.21 25.25 11.03
N HIS A 49 7.26 24.46 9.98
CA HIS A 49 6.19 24.43 8.98
C HIS A 49 5.88 22.99 8.56
N ILE A 50 4.71 22.83 7.94
CA ILE A 50 4.30 21.64 7.22
C ILE A 50 3.70 22.10 5.89
N ASP A 51 4.23 21.55 4.80
CA ASP A 51 3.76 21.82 3.45
C ASP A 51 3.41 20.47 2.79
N LEU A 52 2.23 20.42 2.19
CA LEU A 52 1.69 19.26 1.50
C LEU A 52 1.70 19.52 0.01
N TYR A 53 2.25 18.56 -0.72
CA TYR A 53 2.38 18.57 -2.15
C TYR A 53 1.53 17.46 -2.76
N THR A 54 0.79 17.81 -3.81
CA THR A 54 0.30 16.82 -4.77
C THR A 54 1.15 16.87 -6.03
N LEU A 55 1.27 15.75 -6.71
CA LEU A 55 2.01 15.64 -7.95
C LEU A 55 1.06 15.77 -9.13
N VAL A 56 1.23 16.84 -9.90
CA VAL A 56 0.42 17.09 -11.09
C VAL A 56 1.20 16.68 -12.32
N ARG A 57 0.64 15.78 -13.12
CA ARG A 57 1.23 15.34 -14.39
C ARG A 57 1.08 16.44 -15.43
N HIS A 58 2.20 16.94 -15.96
CA HIS A 58 2.21 17.95 -17.02
C HIS A 58 2.34 17.33 -18.42
N SER A 59 2.09 18.14 -19.45
CA SER A 59 2.17 17.76 -20.87
C SER A 59 3.55 17.29 -21.33
N ASP A 60 4.60 17.59 -20.55
CA ASP A 60 5.97 17.12 -20.75
C ASP A 60 6.23 15.75 -20.09
N SER A 61 5.17 15.06 -19.64
CA SER A 61 5.20 13.77 -18.96
C SER A 61 5.99 13.77 -17.64
N ARG A 62 6.30 14.94 -17.08
CA ARG A 62 6.94 15.07 -15.76
C ARG A 62 5.92 15.51 -14.73
N ASP A 63 5.91 14.82 -13.60
CA ASP A 63 5.14 15.22 -12.43
C ASP A 63 5.79 16.46 -11.81
N LYS A 64 5.02 17.55 -11.67
CA LYS A 64 5.48 18.76 -10.95
C LYS A 64 4.73 18.87 -9.64
N PRO A 65 5.43 19.24 -8.55
CA PRO A 65 4.82 19.42 -7.26
C PRO A 65 3.92 20.66 -7.27
N LYS A 66 2.69 20.52 -6.80
CA LYS A 66 1.77 21.61 -6.49
C LYS A 66 1.51 21.61 -4.99
N ILE A 67 1.79 22.73 -4.32
CA ILE A 67 1.42 22.90 -2.91
C ILE A 67 -0.11 22.95 -2.84
N ILE A 68 -0.68 22.09 -2.01
CA ILE A 68 -2.12 22.03 -1.72
C ILE A 68 -2.43 22.42 -0.27
N TYR A 69 -1.44 22.40 0.62
CA TYR A 69 -1.61 22.91 1.96
C TYR A 69 -0.27 23.39 2.51
N SER A 70 -0.29 24.48 3.28
CA SER A 70 0.91 25.04 3.89
C SER A 70 0.53 25.71 5.21
N LYS A 71 1.23 25.33 6.29
CA LYS A 71 1.01 25.90 7.62
C LYS A 71 2.32 26.07 8.38
N GLU A 72 2.67 27.33 8.63
CA GLU A 72 3.72 27.71 9.57
C GLU A 72 3.16 27.73 11.01
N SER A 73 3.92 27.23 11.98
CA SER A 73 3.59 27.47 13.40
C SER A 73 4.28 28.71 13.92
N GLU A 74 3.67 29.28 14.95
CA GLU A 74 4.34 30.18 15.89
C GLU A 74 5.61 29.55 16.49
N VAL A 75 6.46 30.42 17.07
CA VAL A 75 7.68 30.04 17.76
C VAL A 75 7.35 29.07 18.90
N PHE A 76 7.98 27.89 18.91
CA PHE A 76 7.70 26.88 19.92
C PHE A 76 8.85 26.74 20.92
N LEU A 77 8.59 27.18 22.16
CA LEU A 77 9.46 26.98 23.31
C LEU A 77 8.74 26.09 24.34
N LEU A 78 9.41 25.05 24.81
CA LEU A 78 8.95 24.24 25.95
C LEU A 78 9.95 24.45 27.09
N ASP A 79 9.52 25.05 28.19
CA ASP A 79 10.35 25.28 29.38
C ASP A 79 11.70 25.98 29.09
N GLY A 80 11.69 26.94 28.15
CA GLY A 80 12.90 27.65 27.71
C GLY A 80 13.82 26.86 26.76
N LEU A 81 13.48 25.60 26.45
CA LEU A 81 14.19 24.75 25.51
C LEU A 81 13.60 24.87 24.09
N ARG A 82 14.48 24.81 23.08
CA ARG A 82 14.18 25.08 21.65
C ARG A 82 13.65 23.85 20.92
N CYS A 83 12.48 23.92 20.27
CA CYS A 83 11.92 22.81 19.48
C CYS A 83 12.91 22.26 18.43
N TRP A 84 13.04 20.93 18.30
CA TRP A 84 13.98 20.31 17.35
C TRP A 84 13.41 20.14 15.94
N GLY A 85 12.10 20.19 15.78
CA GLY A 85 11.46 20.01 14.49
C GLY A 85 9.99 19.66 14.60
N ARG A 86 9.37 19.56 13.44
CA ARG A 86 8.04 19.00 13.25
C ARG A 86 8.18 17.65 12.55
N PHE A 87 7.44 16.66 12.99
CA PHE A 87 7.41 15.31 12.43
C PHE A 87 6.06 15.06 11.78
N VAL A 88 6.02 14.26 10.72
CA VAL A 88 4.82 14.08 9.92
C VAL A 88 4.66 12.64 9.46
N SER A 89 3.41 12.17 9.45
CA SER A 89 3.00 10.96 8.73
C SER A 89 1.64 11.17 8.10
N PHE A 90 1.41 10.58 6.94
CA PHE A 90 0.04 10.35 6.47
C PHE A 90 -0.65 9.28 7.33
N TYR A 91 -1.97 9.38 7.42
CA TYR A 91 -2.79 8.28 7.87
C TYR A 91 -2.83 7.20 6.78
N PRO A 92 -2.63 5.91 7.12
CA PRO A 92 -2.62 4.83 6.15
C PRO A 92 -3.87 4.83 5.26
N GLY A 93 -3.67 4.81 3.94
CA GLY A 93 -4.77 4.83 2.96
C GLY A 93 -5.47 6.17 2.77
N SER A 94 -5.00 7.26 3.40
CA SER A 94 -5.53 8.61 3.20
C SER A 94 -4.48 9.56 2.64
N ASP A 95 -4.89 10.38 1.68
CA ASP A 95 -4.10 11.50 1.14
C ASP A 95 -4.34 12.83 1.84
N THR A 96 -5.35 12.85 2.71
CA THR A 96 -5.95 14.09 3.23
C THR A 96 -5.90 14.17 4.75
N THR A 97 -5.66 13.05 5.42
CA THR A 97 -5.48 13.00 6.87
C THR A 97 -3.99 12.93 7.19
N ILE A 98 -3.51 13.92 7.91
CA ILE A 98 -2.11 14.11 8.26
C ILE A 98 -1.95 14.14 9.77
N LEU A 99 -0.94 13.43 10.25
CA LEU A 99 -0.53 13.44 11.65
C LEU A 99 0.76 14.24 11.78
N SER A 100 0.77 15.18 12.72
CA SER A 100 1.88 16.10 12.94
C SER A 100 2.25 16.17 14.41
N GLY A 101 3.54 15.95 14.71
CA GLY A 101 4.11 16.11 16.05
C GLY A 101 5.05 17.31 16.11
N ILE A 102 4.84 18.23 17.07
CA ILE A 102 5.69 19.42 17.28
C ILE A 102 5.93 19.60 18.77
N GLY A 103 7.19 19.51 19.21
CA GLY A 103 7.51 19.59 20.65
C GLY A 103 6.77 18.49 21.41
N ASN A 104 5.86 18.85 22.31
CA ASN A 104 4.97 17.91 23.00
C ASN A 104 3.50 18.03 22.56
N LYS A 105 3.25 18.55 21.36
CA LYS A 105 1.90 18.63 20.77
C LYS A 105 1.75 17.61 19.65
N LEU A 106 0.66 16.87 19.70
CA LEU A 106 0.21 16.00 18.63
C LEU A 106 -1.03 16.62 17.98
N GLU A 107 -1.05 16.67 16.65
CA GLU A 107 -2.16 17.22 15.85
C GLU A 107 -2.53 16.21 14.74
N VAL A 108 -3.83 15.93 14.58
CA VAL A 108 -4.41 15.22 13.43
C VAL A 108 -5.19 16.24 12.62
N ILE A 109 -4.85 16.37 11.35
CA ILE A 109 -5.37 17.37 10.42
C ILE A 109 -6.07 16.66 9.28
N ASP A 110 -7.37 16.87 9.13
CA ASP A 110 -8.17 16.37 8.02
C ASP A 110 -8.40 17.50 7.01
N LEU A 111 -7.98 17.26 5.78
CA LEU A 111 -8.03 18.22 4.67
C LEU A 111 -9.13 17.86 3.67
N SER A 112 -9.72 18.86 3.01
CA SER A 112 -10.46 18.68 1.76
C SER A 112 -10.35 19.95 0.93
N GLN A 113 -10.20 19.78 -0.38
CA GLN A 113 -10.06 20.89 -1.33
C GLN A 113 -9.07 21.95 -0.82
N ASP A 114 -7.90 21.51 -0.36
CA ASP A 114 -6.81 22.39 0.07
C ASP A 114 -7.11 23.19 1.36
N GLN A 115 -8.18 22.85 2.10
CA GLN A 115 -8.57 23.47 3.37
C GLN A 115 -8.66 22.47 4.53
N ILE A 116 -8.36 22.95 5.74
CA ILE A 116 -8.59 22.18 6.97
C ILE A 116 -10.08 22.14 7.24
N ILE A 117 -10.68 20.95 7.20
CA ILE A 117 -12.07 20.77 7.65
C ILE A 117 -12.10 20.46 9.14
N LYS A 118 -11.13 19.68 9.63
CA LYS A 118 -11.07 19.26 11.04
C LYS A 118 -9.63 19.19 11.52
N SER A 119 -9.38 19.71 12.71
CA SER A 119 -8.11 19.54 13.41
C SER A 119 -8.39 19.14 14.85
N ARG A 120 -7.74 18.06 15.28
CA ARG A 120 -7.74 17.56 16.66
C ARG A 120 -6.33 17.65 17.20
N LYS A 121 -6.16 18.19 18.40
CA LYS A 121 -4.83 18.38 18.99
C LYS A 121 -4.84 18.12 20.49
N ILE A 122 -3.76 17.52 20.97
CA ILE A 122 -3.52 17.31 22.40
C ILE A 122 -2.12 17.78 22.77
N LYS A 123 -1.93 18.08 24.06
CA LYS A 123 -0.62 18.32 24.66
C LYS A 123 -0.24 17.10 25.47
N LEU A 124 0.91 16.51 25.15
CA LEU A 124 1.46 15.33 25.81
C LEU A 124 2.18 15.77 27.09
N VAL A 125 1.41 15.92 28.16
CA VAL A 125 1.92 16.32 29.49
C VAL A 125 2.78 15.17 30.04
N ASN A 126 3.92 15.50 30.67
CA ASN A 126 4.94 14.56 31.19
C ASN A 126 5.84 13.87 30.16
N TYR A 127 5.73 14.22 28.88
CA TYR A 127 6.61 13.71 27.84
C TYR A 127 7.61 14.76 27.35
N GLY A 128 8.78 14.30 26.91
CA GLY A 128 9.79 15.14 26.25
C GLY A 128 9.36 15.56 24.85
N TRP A 129 10.32 16.00 24.03
CA TRP A 129 10.02 16.33 22.64
C TRP A 129 9.80 15.09 21.78
N ILE A 130 8.74 15.13 20.98
CA ILE A 130 8.54 14.21 19.87
C ILE A 130 9.76 14.31 18.95
N VAL A 131 10.36 13.17 18.63
CA VAL A 131 11.53 13.05 17.75
C VAL A 131 11.32 12.07 16.59
N SER A 132 10.23 11.32 16.63
CA SER A 132 9.82 10.40 15.57
C SER A 132 8.33 10.08 15.71
N LEU A 133 7.68 9.87 14.58
CA LEU A 133 6.25 9.60 14.49
C LEU A 133 6.02 8.60 13.34
N SER A 134 5.26 7.54 13.61
CA SER A 134 4.82 6.56 12.62
C SER A 134 3.39 6.17 12.89
N VAL A 135 2.66 5.76 11.86
CA VAL A 135 1.23 5.42 11.98
C VAL A 135 0.99 4.07 11.34
N ARG A 136 0.24 3.21 12.03
CA ARG A 136 -0.20 1.93 11.50
C ARG A 136 -1.66 1.75 11.88
N GLU A 137 -2.51 1.50 10.89
CA GLU A 137 -3.97 1.41 11.08
C GLU A 137 -4.49 2.65 11.83
N ALA A 138 -5.12 2.49 13.00
CA ALA A 138 -5.63 3.56 13.83
C ALA A 138 -4.67 4.00 14.95
N GLU A 139 -3.45 3.47 14.99
CA GLU A 139 -2.48 3.68 16.07
C GLU A 139 -1.35 4.63 15.65
N ILE A 140 -1.06 5.61 16.52
CA ILE A 140 0.00 6.60 16.36
C ILE A 140 1.15 6.26 17.30
N PHE A 141 2.30 5.90 16.75
CA PHE A 141 3.51 5.55 17.50
C PHE A 141 4.41 6.79 17.61
N ILE A 142 4.73 7.18 18.84
CA ILE A 142 5.48 8.40 19.12
C ILE A 142 6.72 8.07 19.94
N GLY A 143 7.87 8.50 19.43
CA GLY A 143 9.15 8.45 20.11
C GLY A 143 9.52 9.80 20.70
N PHE A 144 10.08 9.79 21.91
CA PHE A 144 10.47 11.00 22.63
C PHE A 144 11.98 11.11 22.82
N LYS A 145 12.50 12.34 22.79
CA LYS A 145 13.90 12.66 23.05
C LYS A 145 14.31 12.15 24.43
N GLU A 146 15.52 11.60 24.53
CA GLU A 146 16.09 11.07 25.78
C GLU A 146 15.25 9.97 26.44
N SER A 147 14.40 9.30 25.65
CA SER A 147 13.58 8.18 26.10
C SER A 147 13.71 6.99 25.16
N ASN A 148 13.83 5.79 25.74
CA ASN A 148 13.71 4.51 25.05
C ASN A 148 12.25 4.02 25.00
N LYS A 149 11.29 4.84 25.41
CA LYS A 149 9.86 4.52 25.41
C LYS A 149 9.20 5.03 24.13
N ILE A 150 8.40 4.18 23.49
CA ILE A 150 7.43 4.57 22.46
C ILE A 150 6.05 4.57 23.11
N THR A 151 5.32 5.67 22.98
CA THR A 151 3.93 5.73 23.43
C THR A 151 3.01 5.67 22.22
N VAL A 152 1.94 4.88 22.33
CA VAL A 152 0.97 4.64 21.27
C VAL A 152 -0.34 5.32 21.62
N TYR A 153 -0.88 6.11 20.69
CA TYR A 153 -2.14 6.84 20.83
C TYR A 153 -3.15 6.39 19.78
N ASP A 154 -4.44 6.47 20.10
CA ASP A 154 -5.51 6.26 19.14
C ASP A 154 -5.71 7.49 18.25
N VAL A 155 -5.90 7.31 16.95
CA VAL A 155 -6.07 8.43 16.00
C VAL A 155 -7.42 9.14 16.11
N ILE A 156 -8.45 8.46 16.61
CA ILE A 156 -9.83 8.96 16.65
C ILE A 156 -9.95 9.95 17.80
N ASP A 157 -9.59 9.50 19.00
CA ASP A 157 -9.80 10.22 20.26
C ASP A 157 -8.51 10.80 20.85
N LEU A 158 -7.33 10.44 20.32
CA LEU A 158 -6.02 10.87 20.83
C LEU A 158 -5.75 10.44 22.27
N ASN A 159 -6.35 9.33 22.72
CA ASN A 159 -6.05 8.74 24.01
C ASN A 159 -4.81 7.83 23.93
N GLU A 160 -3.99 7.82 24.99
CA GLU A 160 -2.89 6.87 25.11
C GLU A 160 -3.47 5.44 25.23
N ILE A 161 -3.08 4.56 24.31
CA ILE A 161 -3.49 3.16 24.26
C ILE A 161 -2.53 2.32 25.10
N LYS A 162 -1.23 2.45 24.82
CA LYS A 162 -0.18 1.60 25.39
C LYS A 162 1.18 2.27 25.28
N SER A 163 2.13 1.67 25.95
CA SER A 163 3.51 2.13 26.06
C SER A 163 4.46 0.95 25.86
N ILE A 164 5.46 1.12 24.99
CA ILE A 164 6.41 0.08 24.60
C ILE A 164 7.80 0.53 25.02
N ILE A 165 8.46 -0.26 25.86
CA ILE A 165 9.84 0.02 26.30
C ILE A 165 10.79 -0.72 25.35
N LEU A 166 11.63 0.01 24.62
CA LEU A 166 12.63 -0.59 23.74
C LEU A 166 13.75 -1.20 24.59
N GLN A 167 13.72 -2.52 24.72
CA GLN A 167 14.67 -3.27 25.54
C GLN A 167 16.07 -3.26 24.93
N GLY A 168 17.11 -3.29 25.76
CA GLY A 168 18.50 -3.28 25.30
C GLY A 168 18.98 -1.92 24.75
N ILE A 169 18.13 -0.88 24.81
CA ILE A 169 18.52 0.50 24.55
C ILE A 169 19.05 1.14 25.83
N GLN A 170 20.25 1.71 25.75
CA GLN A 170 20.90 2.39 26.87
C GLN A 170 20.16 3.67 27.26
N ASP A 171 20.29 4.07 28.53
CA ASP A 171 19.68 5.29 29.03
C ASP A 171 20.17 6.53 28.27
N GLY A 172 19.23 7.41 27.93
CA GLY A 172 19.49 8.61 27.15
C GLY A 172 19.66 8.38 25.64
N TYR A 173 19.44 7.16 25.13
CA TYR A 173 19.28 6.90 23.69
C TYR A 173 17.80 7.02 23.33
N TRP A 174 17.51 7.51 22.12
CA TRP A 174 16.13 7.70 21.66
C TRP A 174 15.93 7.33 20.18
N PRO A 175 14.69 7.03 19.78
CA PRO A 175 14.34 6.74 18.39
C PRO A 175 14.37 8.00 17.52
N TYR A 176 15.46 8.24 16.78
CA TYR A 176 15.61 9.38 15.85
C TYR A 176 14.65 9.34 14.66
N ASP A 177 14.28 8.13 14.26
CA ASP A 177 13.32 7.85 13.20
C ASP A 177 12.77 6.45 13.45
N MET A 178 11.54 6.22 13.04
CA MET A 178 10.92 4.90 13.14
C MET A 178 9.96 4.63 11.99
N THR A 179 9.71 3.37 11.72
CA THR A 179 8.63 2.90 10.85
C THR A 179 8.01 1.67 11.48
N VAL A 180 6.68 1.66 11.58
CA VAL A 180 5.92 0.55 12.17
C VAL A 180 5.13 -0.14 11.08
N ILE A 181 5.32 -1.45 10.94
CA ILE A 181 4.64 -2.26 9.94
C ILE A 181 4.47 -3.68 10.44
N ALA A 182 3.28 -4.25 10.26
CA ALA A 182 2.86 -5.47 10.96
C ALA A 182 3.22 -5.36 12.46
N ASP A 183 3.60 -6.43 13.14
CA ASP A 183 3.99 -6.47 14.56
C ASP A 183 5.43 -5.99 14.84
N ARG A 184 6.07 -5.30 13.90
CA ARG A 184 7.48 -4.89 13.97
C ARG A 184 7.66 -3.38 13.96
N ILE A 185 8.61 -2.92 14.78
CA ILE A 185 9.02 -1.52 14.87
C ILE A 185 10.47 -1.41 14.42
N PHE A 186 10.70 -0.74 13.29
CA PHE A 186 12.02 -0.44 12.76
C PHE A 186 12.46 0.90 13.31
N VAL A 187 13.59 0.95 14.01
CA VAL A 187 14.01 2.14 14.75
C VAL A 187 15.47 2.46 14.47
N CYS A 188 15.72 3.72 14.10
CA CYS A 188 17.05 4.30 14.11
C CYS A 188 17.31 4.90 15.50
N VAL A 189 18.13 4.25 16.32
CA VAL A 189 18.47 4.71 17.68
C VAL A 189 19.85 5.34 17.74
N GLY A 190 20.01 6.28 18.66
CA GLY A 190 21.31 6.85 19.02
C GLY A 190 21.19 7.91 20.11
N LYS A 191 22.31 8.57 20.43
CA LYS A 191 22.38 9.64 21.42
C LYS A 191 23.10 10.85 20.84
N ALA A 192 22.59 12.06 21.08
CA ALA A 192 23.20 13.25 20.51
C ALA A 192 24.63 13.45 21.06
N LYS A 193 25.58 13.74 20.16
CA LYS A 193 27.00 14.01 20.47
C LYS A 193 27.83 12.81 20.98
N GLU A 194 27.25 11.61 21.09
CA GLU A 194 28.01 10.39 21.34
C GLU A 194 28.26 9.64 20.02
N GLU A 195 29.53 9.52 19.66
CA GLU A 195 29.94 9.07 18.32
C GLU A 195 29.90 7.54 18.10
N SER A 196 29.59 6.74 19.13
CA SER A 196 30.00 5.33 19.15
C SER A 196 28.91 4.25 19.19
N ASN A 197 27.60 4.56 19.16
CA ASN A 197 26.56 3.53 19.37
C ASN A 197 25.24 3.74 18.61
N HIS A 198 25.27 4.38 17.44
CA HIS A 198 24.07 4.47 16.60
C HIS A 198 23.73 3.12 15.96
N LYS A 199 22.46 2.71 16.01
CA LYS A 199 22.01 1.39 15.53
C LYS A 199 20.69 1.48 14.78
N SER A 200 20.53 0.62 13.80
CA SER A 200 19.25 0.38 13.13
C SER A 200 18.69 -0.95 13.60
N LEU A 201 17.66 -0.93 14.45
CA LEU A 201 17.15 -2.10 15.15
C LEU A 201 15.72 -2.40 14.75
N ILE A 202 15.35 -3.67 14.75
CA ILE A 202 13.99 -4.16 14.57
C ILE A 202 13.51 -4.69 15.92
N PHE A 203 12.37 -4.21 16.40
CA PHE A 203 11.75 -4.63 17.65
C PHE A 203 10.42 -5.34 17.41
N GLU A 204 10.12 -6.29 18.27
CA GLU A 204 8.76 -6.84 18.42
C GLU A 204 7.91 -5.84 19.21
N GLU A 205 6.81 -5.38 18.63
CA GLU A 205 5.96 -4.34 19.24
C GLU A 205 5.44 -4.75 20.62
N LYS A 206 4.98 -6.00 20.77
CA LYS A 206 4.29 -6.46 21.98
C LYS A 206 5.19 -6.46 23.21
N SER A 207 6.45 -6.84 23.05
CA SER A 207 7.41 -6.99 24.16
C SER A 207 8.44 -5.86 24.23
N GLY A 208 8.66 -5.15 23.13
CA GLY A 208 9.78 -4.23 22.97
C GLY A 208 11.13 -4.93 22.89
N ARG A 209 11.16 -6.26 22.64
CA ARG A 209 12.40 -7.04 22.48
C ARG A 209 13.03 -6.78 21.11
N ILE A 210 14.36 -6.71 21.07
CA ILE A 210 15.12 -6.67 19.81
C ILE A 210 14.95 -8.01 19.07
N LEU A 211 14.48 -7.94 17.83
CA LEU A 211 14.42 -9.06 16.90
C LEU A 211 15.72 -9.18 16.10
N SER A 212 16.23 -8.06 15.57
CA SER A 212 17.48 -8.04 14.80
C SER A 212 18.08 -6.63 14.71
N GLU A 213 19.32 -6.56 14.24
CA GLU A 213 20.05 -5.32 13.92
C GLU A 213 20.37 -5.31 12.43
N LEU A 214 20.03 -4.23 11.72
CA LEU A 214 20.42 -4.03 10.33
C LEU A 214 21.88 -3.59 10.29
N THR A 215 22.70 -4.36 9.59
CA THR A 215 24.16 -4.21 9.60
C THR A 215 24.61 -2.91 8.93
N LYS A 216 25.58 -2.22 9.54
CA LYS A 216 26.23 -1.04 8.95
C LYS A 216 26.96 -1.40 7.64
N PRO A 217 27.23 -0.42 6.76
CA PRO A 217 27.81 -0.69 5.44
C PRO A 217 29.19 -1.38 5.47
N THR A 218 30.07 -0.97 6.39
CA THR A 218 31.41 -1.52 6.58
C THR A 218 31.83 -1.44 8.05
N ASP A 219 32.80 -2.27 8.44
CA ASP A 219 33.43 -2.20 9.77
C ASP A 219 34.61 -1.22 9.86
N THR A 220 35.06 -0.68 8.73
CA THR A 220 36.27 0.15 8.64
C THR A 220 36.13 1.56 9.20
N VAL A 221 34.90 2.05 9.35
CA VAL A 221 34.59 3.39 9.86
C VAL A 221 33.43 3.36 10.85
N LYS A 222 33.30 4.42 11.64
CA LYS A 222 32.17 4.59 12.56
C LYS A 222 30.98 5.15 11.80
N TRP A 223 29.85 4.48 11.92
CA TRP A 223 28.63 4.83 11.20
C TRP A 223 27.55 5.37 12.13
N TYR A 224 26.83 6.36 11.63
CA TYR A 224 25.60 6.88 12.22
C TYR A 224 24.40 6.56 11.36
N VAL A 225 23.28 6.25 12.01
CA VAL A 225 21.98 6.09 11.34
C VAL A 225 21.08 7.30 11.58
N LYS A 226 20.28 7.67 10.58
CA LYS A 226 19.34 8.81 10.67
C LYS A 226 17.90 8.52 10.31
N SER A 227 17.69 7.61 9.38
CA SER A 227 16.37 7.43 8.80
C SER A 227 16.21 6.02 8.26
N VAL A 228 15.01 5.50 8.39
CA VAL A 228 14.61 4.21 7.88
C VAL A 228 13.31 4.37 7.09
N GLY A 229 13.23 3.69 5.96
CA GLY A 229 12.00 3.47 5.21
C GLY A 229 11.82 1.98 4.99
N VAL A 230 10.58 1.50 5.05
CA VAL A 230 10.28 0.06 5.02
C VAL A 230 9.08 -0.19 4.12
N ASP A 231 9.15 -1.24 3.31
CA ASP A 231 8.02 -1.85 2.62
C ASP A 231 8.08 -3.37 2.82
N MET A 232 7.30 -3.88 3.77
CA MET A 232 7.20 -5.32 4.03
C MET A 232 6.17 -6.00 3.14
N ASN A 233 5.13 -5.27 2.72
CA ASN A 233 3.95 -5.88 2.10
C ASN A 233 4.19 -6.19 0.62
N THR A 234 5.00 -5.39 -0.08
CA THR A 234 5.17 -5.52 -1.53
C THR A 234 6.50 -6.18 -1.88
N LEU A 235 7.60 -5.58 -1.44
CA LEU A 235 8.96 -6.00 -1.75
C LEU A 235 9.64 -6.78 -0.62
N GLY A 236 9.28 -6.53 0.63
CA GLY A 236 10.02 -7.09 1.77
C GLY A 236 11.39 -6.43 1.93
N VAL A 237 11.46 -5.11 1.84
CA VAL A 237 12.71 -4.34 1.83
C VAL A 237 12.72 -3.26 2.91
N ALA A 238 13.87 -3.09 3.57
CA ALA A 238 14.19 -1.91 4.37
C ALA A 238 15.29 -1.09 3.70
N VAL A 239 15.22 0.22 3.86
CA VAL A 239 16.19 1.17 3.35
C VAL A 239 16.64 2.07 4.50
N VAL A 240 17.94 2.09 4.77
CA VAL A 240 18.51 2.81 5.92
C VAL A 240 19.52 3.85 5.46
N LYS A 241 19.43 5.06 6.02
CA LYS A 241 20.40 6.13 5.81
C LYS A 241 21.56 6.04 6.80
N TRP A 242 22.76 5.82 6.27
CA TRP A 242 24.01 5.82 7.04
C TRP A 242 24.93 7.00 6.65
N TYR A 243 25.70 7.51 7.60
CA TYR A 243 26.80 8.47 7.35
C TYR A 243 27.98 8.26 8.31
N ASP A 244 29.19 8.46 7.81
CA ASP A 244 30.46 8.29 8.57
C ASP A 244 30.75 9.48 9.50
N SER A 245 31.35 9.20 10.66
CA SER A 245 31.73 10.17 11.69
C SER A 245 33.03 10.93 11.45
N TYR A 246 33.98 10.40 10.69
CA TYR A 246 35.37 10.90 10.71
C TYR A 246 35.70 12.01 9.71
N SER A 247 34.88 12.26 8.69
CA SER A 247 35.26 13.18 7.59
C SER A 247 34.90 14.65 7.87
N LYS A 248 35.88 15.42 8.38
CA LYS A 248 35.84 16.90 8.42
C LYS A 248 36.03 17.58 7.05
N GLN A 249 36.33 16.83 5.99
CA GLN A 249 36.47 17.32 4.61
C GLN A 249 35.50 16.65 3.62
N GLU A 250 35.42 17.20 2.40
CA GLU A 250 34.30 17.12 1.45
C GLU A 250 33.91 15.73 0.91
N GLU A 251 34.71 14.69 1.17
CA GLU A 251 34.39 13.29 0.82
C GLU A 251 33.67 12.57 1.97
N ARG A 252 32.42 12.96 2.24
CA ARG A 252 31.60 12.20 3.20
C ARG A 252 31.03 10.95 2.53
N HIS A 253 31.40 9.76 2.98
CA HIS A 253 30.65 8.55 2.67
C HIS A 253 29.23 8.66 3.26
N ARG A 254 28.27 8.85 2.37
CA ARG A 254 26.86 9.00 2.69
C ARG A 254 26.12 7.95 1.90
N GLN A 255 25.78 6.87 2.57
CA GLN A 255 25.21 5.71 1.91
C GLN A 255 23.75 5.50 2.30
N ILE A 256 23.00 4.99 1.34
CA ILE A 256 21.71 4.35 1.54
C ILE A 256 21.98 2.86 1.38
N VAL A 257 21.58 2.05 2.35
CA VAL A 257 21.71 0.60 2.28
C VAL A 257 20.34 -0.03 2.21
N PHE A 258 20.17 -0.97 1.29
CA PHE A 258 18.97 -1.73 1.07
C PHE A 258 19.15 -3.13 1.63
N TYR A 259 18.16 -3.60 2.38
CA TYR A 259 18.16 -4.89 3.07
C TYR A 259 16.93 -5.70 2.64
N SER A 260 17.12 -7.00 2.45
CA SER A 260 16.02 -7.94 2.25
C SER A 260 15.49 -8.41 3.60
N LEU A 261 14.27 -8.02 3.94
CA LEU A 261 13.57 -8.44 5.17
C LEU A 261 12.98 -9.85 5.07
N LEU A 262 13.04 -10.45 3.87
CA LEU A 262 12.65 -11.83 3.62
C LEU A 262 13.74 -12.81 4.08
N SER A 263 15.00 -12.35 4.13
CA SER A 263 16.12 -13.15 4.62
C SER A 263 16.19 -13.15 6.15
N GLU A 264 16.54 -14.30 6.74
CA GLU A 264 16.63 -14.46 8.21
C GLU A 264 17.57 -13.43 8.85
N ASN A 265 18.69 -13.12 8.18
CA ASN A 265 19.72 -12.20 8.66
C ASN A 265 19.53 -10.75 8.18
N ASN A 266 18.43 -10.43 7.50
CA ASN A 266 18.18 -9.13 6.89
C ASN A 266 19.35 -8.64 6.02
N CYS A 267 19.86 -9.51 5.15
CA CYS A 267 21.07 -9.28 4.35
C CYS A 267 20.94 -8.03 3.46
N SER A 268 22.01 -7.23 3.42
CA SER A 268 22.10 -6.09 2.51
C SER A 268 22.38 -6.55 1.08
N PHE A 269 21.67 -5.96 0.12
CA PHE A 269 21.82 -6.31 -1.30
C PHE A 269 22.24 -5.15 -2.19
N LEU A 270 22.12 -3.91 -1.72
CA LEU A 270 22.53 -2.72 -2.48
C LEU A 270 23.00 -1.60 -1.55
N ILE A 271 24.11 -0.97 -1.91
CA ILE A 271 24.67 0.19 -1.22
C ILE A 271 24.82 1.32 -2.25
N VAL A 272 24.19 2.45 -1.98
CA VAL A 272 24.13 3.58 -2.92
C VAL A 272 24.65 4.86 -2.26
N GLU A 273 25.50 5.59 -2.96
CA GLU A 273 25.96 6.90 -2.53
C GLU A 273 24.93 7.99 -2.82
N VAL A 274 24.77 8.91 -1.87
CA VAL A 274 23.84 10.04 -1.98
C VAL A 274 24.47 11.37 -1.61
N GLN A 275 23.86 12.44 -2.10
CA GLN A 275 24.33 13.81 -1.92
C GLN A 275 24.42 14.23 -0.44
N SER A 276 25.27 15.21 -0.18
CA SER A 276 25.33 15.93 1.09
C SER A 276 23.98 16.47 1.55
N GLY A 277 23.62 16.17 2.78
CA GLY A 277 22.44 16.71 3.44
C GLY A 277 21.21 15.82 3.35
N VAL A 278 21.22 14.70 2.60
CA VAL A 278 20.13 13.73 2.66
C VAL A 278 19.98 13.20 4.09
N ASN A 279 18.88 13.56 4.74
CA ASN A 279 18.62 13.31 6.17
C ASN A 279 17.37 12.44 6.40
N ARG A 280 16.47 12.37 5.42
CA ARG A 280 15.23 11.62 5.49
C ARG A 280 15.08 10.72 4.28
N ILE A 281 14.59 9.51 4.51
CA ILE A 281 14.25 8.52 3.49
C ILE A 281 12.90 7.90 3.83
N ARG A 282 12.04 7.76 2.83
CA ARG A 282 10.79 7.00 2.92
C ARG A 282 10.64 6.10 1.69
N ILE A 283 9.96 4.98 1.87
CA ILE A 283 9.47 4.13 0.78
C ILE A 283 7.97 4.43 0.64
N SER A 284 7.45 4.48 -0.59
CA SER A 284 6.00 4.64 -0.83
C SER A 284 5.23 3.44 -0.29
N ASP A 285 3.99 3.67 0.16
CA ASP A 285 3.02 2.60 0.39
C ASP A 285 2.77 1.92 -0.96
N GLY A 286 3.32 0.72 -1.19
CA GLY A 286 3.35 0.05 -2.49
C GLY A 286 4.76 -0.27 -3.00
N GLY A 287 5.80 0.19 -2.31
CA GLY A 287 7.16 -0.33 -2.48
C GLY A 287 7.84 -0.01 -3.81
N ASP A 288 7.29 0.86 -4.65
CA ASP A 288 7.84 1.13 -5.98
C ASP A 288 8.83 2.31 -5.98
N ARG A 289 8.74 3.21 -5.01
CA ARG A 289 9.48 4.47 -4.97
C ARG A 289 10.20 4.70 -3.66
N ILE A 290 11.35 5.37 -3.77
CA ILE A 290 12.10 5.93 -2.64
C ILE A 290 12.10 7.44 -2.75
N THR A 291 11.79 8.09 -1.64
CA THR A 291 11.89 9.54 -1.52
C THR A 291 12.96 9.92 -0.53
N THR A 292 13.78 10.88 -0.91
CA THR A 292 14.83 11.44 -0.06
C THR A 292 14.62 12.93 0.13
N GLY A 293 14.89 13.43 1.33
CA GLY A 293 14.83 14.85 1.68
C GLY A 293 16.17 15.38 2.15
N ASN A 294 16.59 16.50 1.57
CA ASN A 294 17.82 17.19 1.94
C ASN A 294 17.59 18.25 3.02
N ILE A 295 18.24 18.08 4.18
CA ILE A 295 18.12 18.99 5.33
C ILE A 295 18.53 20.43 5.02
N TRP A 296 19.50 20.67 4.15
CA TRP A 296 20.07 22.01 3.94
C TRP A 296 19.47 22.73 2.75
N THR A 297 19.14 22.01 1.69
CA THR A 297 18.62 22.58 0.44
C THR A 297 17.10 22.51 0.34
N GLY A 298 16.45 21.69 1.18
CA GLY A 298 15.03 21.36 1.05
C GLY A 298 14.69 20.64 -0.27
N GLU A 299 15.70 20.12 -0.95
CA GLU A 299 15.51 19.34 -2.16
C GLU A 299 14.88 17.98 -1.80
N VAL A 300 13.77 17.66 -2.47
CA VAL A 300 13.07 16.40 -2.38
C VAL A 300 13.26 15.67 -3.70
N LYS A 301 13.84 14.48 -3.65
CA LYS A 301 14.09 13.62 -4.81
C LYS A 301 13.34 12.32 -4.66
N VAL A 302 12.65 11.91 -5.72
CA VAL A 302 11.95 10.63 -5.78
C VAL A 302 12.53 9.78 -6.88
N TYR A 303 12.81 8.54 -6.54
CA TYR A 303 13.46 7.54 -7.38
C TYR A 303 12.54 6.35 -7.53
N ASP A 304 12.44 5.81 -8.74
CA ASP A 304 11.87 4.48 -8.93
C ASP A 304 12.88 3.45 -8.41
N ILE A 305 12.47 2.56 -7.51
CA ILE A 305 13.36 1.53 -6.95
C ILE A 305 13.93 0.66 -8.08
N ALA A 306 13.14 0.44 -9.13
CA ALA A 306 13.56 -0.23 -10.34
C ALA A 306 14.81 0.40 -10.98
N GLU A 307 14.92 1.73 -11.01
CA GLU A 307 16.07 2.44 -11.58
C GLU A 307 17.27 2.44 -10.61
N VAL A 308 17.02 2.37 -9.31
CA VAL A 308 18.08 2.29 -8.30
C VAL A 308 18.69 0.89 -8.25
N PHE A 309 17.87 -0.15 -8.19
CA PHE A 309 18.29 -1.55 -8.24
C PHE A 309 18.26 -2.08 -9.70
N THR A 310 19.30 -1.72 -10.45
CA THR A 310 19.47 -2.09 -11.86
C THR A 310 19.76 -3.59 -12.05
N TYR A 311 19.66 -4.04 -13.31
CA TYR A 311 20.05 -5.40 -13.66
C TYR A 311 21.53 -5.70 -13.37
N SER A 312 22.42 -4.73 -13.57
CA SER A 312 23.84 -4.89 -13.25
C SER A 312 24.06 -5.10 -11.75
N HIS A 313 23.37 -4.33 -10.91
CA HIS A 313 23.42 -4.52 -9.45
C HIS A 313 22.93 -5.92 -9.03
N PHE A 314 21.84 -6.39 -9.64
CA PHE A 314 21.34 -7.73 -9.42
C PHE A 314 22.36 -8.81 -9.78
N LYS A 315 22.98 -8.73 -10.97
CA LYS A 315 24.01 -9.68 -11.41
C LYS A 315 25.23 -9.69 -10.50
N GLU A 316 25.76 -8.52 -10.15
CA GLU A 316 26.92 -8.39 -9.26
C GLU A 316 26.62 -9.01 -7.89
N LYS A 317 25.46 -8.67 -7.32
CA LYS A 317 25.08 -9.20 -6.00
C LYS A 317 24.83 -10.71 -6.05
N LEU A 318 24.19 -11.21 -7.10
CA LEU A 318 23.99 -12.64 -7.30
C LEU A 318 25.32 -13.38 -7.40
N ALA A 319 26.24 -12.91 -8.25
CA ALA A 319 27.56 -13.51 -8.41
C ALA A 319 28.38 -13.51 -7.10
N SER A 320 28.27 -12.44 -6.30
CA SER A 320 28.95 -12.35 -4.99
C SER A 320 28.37 -13.27 -3.91
N THR A 321 27.15 -13.77 -4.11
CA THR A 321 26.42 -14.59 -3.12
C THR A 321 26.54 -16.08 -3.45
N LEU A 322 26.48 -16.43 -4.73
CA LEU A 322 26.53 -17.82 -5.21
C LEU A 322 27.83 -18.51 -4.81
N GLN A 323 27.68 -19.68 -4.20
CA GLN A 323 28.79 -20.56 -3.85
C GLN A 323 29.21 -21.42 -5.04
N THR A 324 30.46 -21.88 -5.05
CA THR A 324 31.00 -22.69 -6.17
C THR A 324 30.21 -23.97 -6.41
N TYR A 325 29.74 -24.65 -5.36
CA TYR A 325 28.95 -25.88 -5.52
C TYR A 325 27.56 -25.63 -6.12
N GLU A 326 26.97 -24.46 -5.85
CA GLU A 326 25.71 -24.01 -6.44
C GLU A 326 25.87 -23.69 -7.92
N CYS A 327 27.04 -23.14 -8.28
CA CYS A 327 27.38 -22.90 -9.67
C CYS A 327 27.35 -24.20 -10.49
N THR A 328 27.88 -25.30 -9.92
CA THR A 328 27.83 -26.63 -10.54
C THR A 328 26.39 -27.12 -10.71
N LYS A 329 25.54 -26.98 -9.68
CA LYS A 329 24.12 -27.37 -9.75
C LYS A 329 23.41 -26.64 -10.89
N LEU A 330 23.57 -25.32 -10.96
CA LEU A 330 22.94 -24.46 -11.97
C LEU A 330 23.44 -24.75 -13.38
N ALA A 331 24.76 -24.91 -13.55
CA ALA A 331 25.34 -25.25 -14.85
C ALA A 331 24.79 -26.57 -15.39
N ASN A 332 24.65 -27.58 -14.53
CA ASN A 332 24.08 -28.88 -14.89
C ASN A 332 22.59 -28.78 -15.22
N PHE A 333 21.80 -28.07 -14.39
CA PHE A 333 20.37 -27.88 -14.60
C PHE A 333 20.06 -27.22 -15.93
N PHE A 334 20.79 -26.15 -16.27
CA PHE A 334 20.66 -25.44 -17.53
C PHE A 334 21.43 -26.07 -18.70
N LYS A 335 21.97 -27.27 -18.50
CA LYS A 335 22.69 -28.05 -19.52
C LYS A 335 23.77 -27.21 -20.22
N ILE A 336 24.55 -26.47 -19.43
CA ILE A 336 25.76 -25.80 -19.93
C ILE A 336 26.74 -26.91 -20.38
N PRO A 337 27.31 -26.83 -21.60
CA PRO A 337 28.21 -27.85 -22.11
C PRO A 337 29.34 -28.15 -21.13
N LYS A 338 29.66 -29.43 -20.92
CA LYS A 338 30.63 -29.89 -19.91
C LYS A 338 31.97 -29.14 -20.00
N GLN A 339 32.49 -28.95 -21.20
CA GLN A 339 33.74 -28.22 -21.43
C GLN A 339 33.67 -26.76 -20.97
N GLN A 340 32.53 -26.09 -21.17
CA GLN A 340 32.29 -24.73 -20.69
C GLN A 340 32.10 -24.71 -19.17
N THR A 341 31.36 -25.68 -18.61
CA THR A 341 31.19 -25.84 -17.16
C THR A 341 32.53 -26.04 -16.46
N ASP A 342 33.39 -26.92 -16.97
CA ASP A 342 34.72 -27.18 -16.41
C ASP A 342 35.60 -25.92 -16.44
N ALA A 343 35.50 -25.12 -17.52
CA ALA A 343 36.20 -23.83 -17.64
C ALA A 343 35.67 -22.78 -16.64
N ILE A 344 34.35 -22.71 -16.44
CA ILE A 344 33.73 -21.81 -15.46
C ILE A 344 34.19 -22.19 -14.04
N LEU A 345 34.09 -23.47 -13.67
CA LEU A 345 34.40 -23.95 -12.32
C LEU A 345 35.88 -23.89 -11.97
N SER A 346 36.77 -23.98 -12.96
CA SER A 346 38.22 -23.84 -12.77
C SER A 346 38.72 -22.38 -12.83
N SER A 347 37.83 -21.43 -13.12
CA SER A 347 38.18 -20.00 -13.14
C SER A 347 38.40 -19.43 -11.74
N GLY A 348 39.08 -18.28 -11.65
CA GLY A 348 39.23 -17.55 -10.39
C GLY A 348 37.92 -16.92 -9.88
N THR A 349 36.90 -16.80 -10.74
CA THR A 349 35.59 -16.23 -10.41
C THR A 349 34.44 -17.08 -10.99
N PRO A 350 34.21 -18.31 -10.49
CA PRO A 350 33.24 -19.24 -11.06
C PRO A 350 31.80 -18.69 -11.12
N SER A 351 31.37 -17.96 -10.09
CA SER A 351 30.02 -17.40 -10.02
C SER A 351 29.78 -16.28 -11.03
N GLU A 352 30.74 -15.37 -11.22
CA GLU A 352 30.66 -14.32 -12.24
C GLU A 352 30.60 -14.92 -13.65
N ASN A 353 31.50 -15.86 -13.95
CA ASN A 353 31.55 -16.52 -15.25
C ASN A 353 30.29 -17.36 -15.53
N LEU A 354 29.69 -17.96 -14.50
CA LEU A 354 28.39 -18.63 -14.64
C LEU A 354 27.28 -17.64 -14.98
N VAL A 355 27.18 -16.51 -14.24
CA VAL A 355 26.16 -15.48 -14.49
C VAL A 355 26.25 -14.96 -15.93
N HIS A 356 27.48 -14.76 -16.44
CA HIS A 356 27.70 -14.42 -17.85
C HIS A 356 27.23 -15.53 -18.81
N ALA A 357 27.56 -16.79 -18.56
CA ALA A 357 27.13 -17.90 -19.41
C ALA A 357 25.60 -18.08 -19.43
N LEU A 358 24.91 -17.83 -18.31
CA LEU A 358 23.44 -17.86 -18.24
C LEU A 358 22.81 -16.71 -19.04
N GLU A 359 23.45 -15.55 -19.07
CA GLU A 359 23.04 -14.40 -19.86
C GLU A 359 23.22 -14.64 -21.37
N GLU A 360 24.38 -15.17 -21.79
CA GLU A 360 24.65 -15.54 -23.19
C GLU A 360 23.65 -16.57 -23.73
N LYS A 361 23.22 -17.51 -22.88
CA LYS A 361 22.19 -18.51 -23.23
C LYS A 361 20.77 -17.96 -23.21
N GLY A 362 20.54 -16.71 -22.83
CA GLY A 362 19.21 -16.12 -22.72
C GLY A 362 18.37 -16.65 -21.55
N ILE A 363 19.00 -17.33 -20.58
CA ILE A 363 18.33 -17.82 -19.36
C ILE A 363 18.12 -16.67 -18.38
N LEU A 364 19.13 -15.80 -18.27
CA LEU A 364 19.11 -14.60 -17.45
C LEU A 364 18.99 -13.38 -18.35
N GLN A 365 17.91 -12.60 -18.20
CA GLN A 365 17.66 -11.39 -18.98
C GLN A 365 17.11 -10.25 -18.10
N PRO A 366 17.33 -8.97 -18.47
CA PRO A 366 16.87 -7.82 -17.67
C PRO A 366 15.36 -7.79 -17.40
N TYR A 367 14.56 -8.32 -18.30
CA TYR A 367 13.10 -8.32 -18.24
C TYR A 367 12.52 -9.70 -17.88
N ASN A 368 13.36 -10.72 -17.71
CA ASN A 368 12.89 -12.06 -17.37
C ASN A 368 13.95 -12.81 -16.56
N VAL A 369 13.62 -13.04 -15.28
CA VAL A 369 14.41 -13.84 -14.34
C VAL A 369 13.63 -15.07 -13.82
N GLU A 370 12.46 -15.37 -14.39
CA GLU A 370 11.57 -16.43 -13.87
C GLU A 370 12.22 -17.81 -13.95
N ARG A 371 12.87 -18.12 -15.08
CA ARG A 371 13.56 -19.40 -15.26
C ARG A 371 14.66 -19.62 -14.23
N LEU A 372 15.28 -18.55 -13.76
CA LEU A 372 16.30 -18.60 -12.71
C LEU A 372 15.66 -18.86 -11.34
N ILE A 373 14.55 -18.18 -11.04
CA ILE A 373 13.78 -18.38 -9.80
C ILE A 373 13.27 -19.83 -9.70
N ASP A 374 12.71 -20.36 -10.79
CA ASP A 374 12.24 -21.76 -10.85
C ASP A 374 13.38 -22.73 -10.55
N ALA A 375 14.55 -22.52 -11.18
CA ALA A 375 15.74 -23.34 -10.96
C ALA A 375 16.27 -23.23 -9.52
N PHE A 376 16.20 -22.06 -8.89
CA PHE A 376 16.61 -21.89 -7.50
C PHE A 376 15.72 -22.71 -6.55
N GLY A 377 14.42 -22.76 -6.82
CA GLY A 377 13.47 -23.60 -6.07
C GLY A 377 13.75 -25.09 -6.23
N ASP A 378 14.07 -25.54 -7.44
CA ASP A 378 14.32 -26.96 -7.73
C ASP A 378 15.66 -27.48 -7.19
N LEU A 379 16.66 -26.60 -7.08
CA LEU A 379 18.06 -26.99 -6.81
C LEU A 379 18.52 -26.75 -5.36
N ASP A 380 17.65 -26.25 -4.50
CA ASP A 380 18.00 -25.88 -3.11
C ASP A 380 19.23 -24.96 -3.11
N ILE A 381 19.08 -23.81 -3.78
CA ILE A 381 20.06 -22.72 -3.82
C ILE A 381 19.82 -21.81 -2.61
N ASP A 382 20.88 -21.15 -2.14
CA ASP A 382 20.85 -20.21 -1.03
C ASP A 382 19.62 -19.31 -1.07
N THR A 383 18.85 -19.31 0.02
CA THR A 383 17.56 -18.64 0.12
C THR A 383 17.67 -17.15 -0.17
N PHE A 384 18.80 -16.51 0.13
CA PHE A 384 18.99 -15.09 -0.18
C PHE A 384 19.13 -14.84 -1.69
N CYS A 385 19.72 -15.76 -2.47
CA CYS A 385 19.69 -15.68 -3.94
C CYS A 385 18.26 -15.69 -4.49
N VAL A 386 17.38 -16.52 -3.90
CA VAL A 386 15.95 -16.60 -4.24
C VAL A 386 15.26 -15.27 -3.96
N TYR A 387 15.42 -14.74 -2.75
CA TYR A 387 14.83 -13.45 -2.38
C TYR A 387 15.37 -12.30 -3.22
N LEU A 388 16.65 -12.31 -3.56
CA LEU A 388 17.26 -11.29 -4.41
C LEU A 388 16.61 -11.27 -5.80
N ALA A 389 16.41 -12.45 -6.40
CA ALA A 389 15.75 -12.58 -7.71
C ALA A 389 14.26 -12.19 -7.65
N ASP A 390 13.57 -12.57 -6.58
CA ASP A 390 12.17 -12.19 -6.35
C ASP A 390 12.00 -10.67 -6.18
N ILE A 391 12.84 -10.02 -5.36
CA ILE A 391 12.86 -8.56 -5.20
C ILE A 391 13.11 -7.90 -6.56
N TYR A 392 14.10 -8.38 -7.32
CA TYR A 392 14.37 -7.87 -8.66
C TYR A 392 13.14 -7.96 -9.57
N LYS A 393 12.51 -9.14 -9.66
CA LYS A 393 11.29 -9.37 -10.44
C LYS A 393 10.17 -8.43 -10.04
N LYS A 394 9.88 -8.32 -8.73
CA LYS A 394 8.80 -7.47 -8.20
C LYS A 394 9.00 -6.01 -8.54
N THR A 395 10.22 -5.49 -8.41
CA THR A 395 10.52 -4.08 -8.73
C THR A 395 10.24 -3.76 -10.22
N ARG A 396 10.44 -4.72 -11.13
CA ARG A 396 10.17 -4.59 -12.56
C ARG A 396 8.67 -4.72 -12.87
N GLY A 397 7.99 -5.68 -12.23
CA GLY A 397 6.55 -5.87 -12.37
C GLY A 397 5.75 -4.64 -11.94
N LEU A 398 6.11 -4.04 -10.80
CA LEU A 398 5.48 -2.80 -10.31
C LEU A 398 5.62 -1.64 -11.31
N ARG A 399 6.79 -1.49 -11.93
CA ARG A 399 7.00 -0.47 -12.97
C ARG A 399 6.08 -0.69 -14.17
N PHE A 400 5.99 -1.91 -14.66
CA PHE A 400 5.11 -2.25 -15.80
C PHE A 400 3.64 -1.98 -15.48
N VAL A 401 3.20 -2.31 -14.26
CA VAL A 401 1.84 -2.01 -13.80
C VAL A 401 1.62 -0.50 -13.75
N ASN A 402 2.53 0.28 -13.16
CA ASN A 402 2.36 1.72 -12.99
C ASN A 402 2.43 2.53 -14.31
N GLU A 403 3.30 2.13 -15.25
CA GLU A 403 3.34 2.75 -16.58
C GLU A 403 1.98 2.58 -17.31
N ASN A 404 1.42 1.37 -17.25
CA ASN A 404 0.14 1.04 -17.89
C ASN A 404 -1.08 1.55 -17.13
N ILE A 405 -1.08 1.59 -15.80
CA ILE A 405 -2.17 2.18 -14.99
C ILE A 405 -2.37 3.64 -15.40
N SER A 406 -1.30 4.36 -15.67
CA SER A 406 -1.38 5.77 -16.02
C SER A 406 -2.10 6.00 -17.36
N ASP A 407 -1.88 5.11 -18.33
CA ASP A 407 -2.55 5.10 -19.63
C ASP A 407 -3.98 4.55 -19.54
N LEU A 408 -4.21 3.55 -18.70
CA LEU A 408 -5.53 3.05 -18.37
C LEU A 408 -6.37 4.12 -17.68
N THR A 409 -5.81 4.88 -16.73
CA THR A 409 -6.53 5.93 -15.97
C THR A 409 -6.87 7.13 -16.85
N ALA A 410 -5.95 7.53 -17.74
CA ALA A 410 -6.22 8.53 -18.77
C ALA A 410 -7.30 8.05 -19.76
N SER A 411 -7.21 6.79 -20.20
CA SER A 411 -8.21 6.15 -21.05
C SER A 411 -9.56 6.00 -20.34
N PHE A 412 -9.57 5.72 -19.04
CA PHE A 412 -10.77 5.62 -18.20
C PHE A 412 -11.42 6.99 -18.00
N LYS A 413 -10.68 8.08 -17.80
CA LYS A 413 -11.25 9.45 -17.77
C LYS A 413 -11.86 9.84 -19.12
N VAL A 414 -11.21 9.49 -20.22
CA VAL A 414 -11.75 9.68 -21.58
C VAL A 414 -12.97 8.77 -21.82
N MET A 415 -13.00 7.58 -21.22
CA MET A 415 -14.13 6.66 -21.33
C MET A 415 -15.30 7.08 -20.43
N GLU A 416 -15.06 7.61 -19.22
CA GLU A 416 -16.08 8.16 -18.31
C GLU A 416 -16.77 9.37 -18.93
N SER A 417 -16.02 10.27 -19.57
CA SER A 417 -16.61 11.39 -20.33
C SER A 417 -17.47 10.93 -21.53
N LYS A 418 -17.12 9.80 -22.16
CA LYS A 418 -17.92 9.17 -23.23
C LYS A 418 -19.11 8.34 -22.71
N LEU A 419 -18.98 7.72 -21.54
CA LEU A 419 -20.02 6.90 -20.90
C LEU A 419 -21.14 7.79 -20.32
N GLY A 420 -20.81 8.99 -19.82
CA GLY A 420 -21.80 10.00 -19.45
C GLY A 420 -22.72 10.41 -20.61
N MET A 421 -22.27 10.27 -21.87
CA MET A 421 -23.08 10.49 -23.07
C MET A 421 -23.83 9.22 -23.55
N ARG A 422 -23.34 8.01 -23.25
CA ARG A 422 -23.98 6.74 -23.63
C ARG A 422 -25.09 6.31 -22.68
N SER A 423 -25.01 6.65 -21.40
CA SER A 423 -26.00 6.25 -20.39
C SER A 423 -27.44 6.67 -20.71
N LYS A 424 -27.64 7.73 -21.51
CA LYS A 424 -28.98 8.15 -21.96
C LYS A 424 -29.56 7.34 -23.14
N ARG A 425 -28.78 6.49 -23.81
CA ARG A 425 -29.20 5.80 -25.04
C ARG A 425 -29.45 4.30 -24.90
N GLN A 426 -29.05 3.69 -23.78
CA GLN A 426 -29.03 2.23 -23.63
C GLN A 426 -30.07 1.65 -22.67
N GLU A 427 -30.87 2.48 -21.98
CA GLU A 427 -31.95 2.00 -21.09
C GLU A 427 -33.21 1.48 -21.81
N MET A 428 -33.21 1.36 -23.15
CA MET A 428 -34.41 0.98 -23.93
C MET A 428 -34.44 -0.44 -24.51
N THR A 429 -33.48 -1.35 -24.24
CA THR A 429 -33.43 -2.64 -24.97
C THR A 429 -33.26 -3.95 -24.18
N ASP A 430 -33.16 -3.96 -22.84
CA ASP A 430 -32.83 -5.19 -22.09
C ASP A 430 -34.04 -5.93 -21.47
N GLU A 431 -35.22 -5.94 -22.12
CA GLU A 431 -36.42 -6.59 -21.56
C GLU A 431 -36.59 -8.09 -21.87
N ASN A 432 -35.64 -8.81 -22.48
CA ASN A 432 -35.91 -10.21 -22.89
C ASN A 432 -34.74 -11.24 -22.88
N SER A 433 -33.68 -11.08 -22.08
CA SER A 433 -32.53 -12.02 -22.10
C SER A 433 -32.27 -12.78 -20.79
N HIS A 434 -33.27 -13.48 -20.24
CA HIS A 434 -32.99 -14.50 -19.21
C HIS A 434 -32.60 -15.82 -19.88
N SER A 435 -31.50 -16.47 -19.45
CA SER A 435 -31.10 -17.77 -20.00
C SER A 435 -32.06 -18.91 -19.59
N GLN A 436 -31.90 -20.05 -20.27
CA GLN A 436 -32.65 -21.30 -20.05
C GLN A 436 -32.75 -21.74 -18.58
N ARG A 437 -31.82 -21.32 -17.70
CA ARG A 437 -31.76 -21.77 -16.30
C ARG A 437 -33.08 -21.57 -15.55
N TRP A 438 -33.75 -20.46 -15.77
CA TRP A 438 -34.98 -20.12 -15.05
C TRP A 438 -36.26 -20.40 -15.86
N ALA A 439 -36.15 -20.97 -17.06
CA ALA A 439 -37.29 -21.16 -17.97
C ALA A 439 -38.43 -21.97 -17.32
N ASP A 440 -38.10 -23.09 -16.68
CA ASP A 440 -39.11 -23.93 -16.03
C ASP A 440 -39.76 -23.26 -14.82
N MET A 441 -38.97 -22.51 -14.03
CA MET A 441 -39.49 -21.73 -12.91
C MET A 441 -40.44 -20.62 -13.42
N ILE A 442 -40.04 -19.90 -14.46
CA ILE A 442 -40.86 -18.86 -15.10
C ILE A 442 -42.17 -19.45 -15.61
N LEU A 443 -42.12 -20.61 -16.29
CA LEU A 443 -43.32 -21.32 -16.77
C LEU A 443 -44.26 -21.72 -15.62
N ARG A 444 -43.74 -22.25 -14.52
CA ARG A 444 -44.55 -22.62 -13.34
C ARG A 444 -45.17 -21.41 -12.66
N ILE A 445 -44.40 -20.33 -12.47
CA ILE A 445 -44.90 -19.07 -11.90
C ILE A 445 -45.97 -18.43 -12.81
N ASN A 446 -45.87 -18.63 -14.13
CA ASN A 446 -46.87 -18.14 -15.09
C ASN A 446 -48.13 -19.00 -15.19
N SER A 447 -48.04 -20.30 -14.96
CA SER A 447 -49.16 -21.24 -15.10
C SER A 447 -49.92 -21.49 -13.80
N GLU A 448 -49.27 -21.45 -12.64
CA GLU A 448 -49.89 -21.71 -11.32
C GLU A 448 -50.19 -20.43 -10.53
N VAL A 449 -50.70 -19.37 -11.20
CA VAL A 449 -50.90 -18.04 -10.58
C VAL A 449 -51.75 -18.09 -9.30
N GLU A 450 -52.76 -18.96 -9.25
CA GLU A 450 -53.65 -19.13 -8.10
C GLU A 450 -52.95 -19.69 -6.84
N THR A 451 -51.76 -20.29 -6.98
CA THR A 451 -50.98 -20.85 -5.87
C THR A 451 -49.95 -19.89 -5.30
N LEU A 452 -49.78 -18.71 -5.93
CA LEU A 452 -48.84 -17.68 -5.49
C LEU A 452 -49.36 -16.98 -4.24
N LYS A 453 -48.45 -16.73 -3.30
CA LYS A 453 -48.73 -15.84 -2.17
C LYS A 453 -48.63 -14.40 -2.63
N SER A 454 -49.60 -13.59 -2.25
CA SER A 454 -49.66 -12.16 -2.58
C SER A 454 -49.43 -11.34 -1.32
N VAL A 455 -48.56 -10.34 -1.43
CA VAL A 455 -48.34 -9.28 -0.44
C VAL A 455 -48.34 -8.00 -1.24
N GLY A 456 -49.36 -7.16 -1.02
CA GLY A 456 -49.69 -6.01 -1.86
C GLY A 456 -49.54 -6.31 -3.35
N SER A 457 -48.54 -5.71 -4.00
CA SER A 457 -48.27 -5.83 -5.43
C SER A 457 -47.27 -6.94 -5.82
N ILE A 458 -46.75 -7.67 -4.82
CA ILE A 458 -45.78 -8.76 -4.97
C ILE A 458 -46.51 -10.10 -4.97
N GLN A 459 -46.18 -10.97 -5.93
CA GLN A 459 -46.62 -12.36 -5.95
C GLN A 459 -45.40 -13.30 -5.91
N TYR A 460 -45.39 -14.33 -5.08
CA TYR A 460 -44.26 -15.26 -5.01
C TYR A 460 -44.66 -16.70 -4.66
N SER A 461 -43.84 -17.66 -5.08
CA SER A 461 -44.08 -19.08 -4.79
C SER A 461 -43.12 -19.61 -3.74
N LYS A 462 -43.63 -20.13 -2.63
CA LYS A 462 -42.80 -20.84 -1.64
C LYS A 462 -42.18 -22.14 -2.18
N LYS A 463 -42.76 -22.71 -3.25
CA LYS A 463 -42.23 -23.91 -3.93
C LYS A 463 -40.99 -23.57 -4.75
N GLU A 464 -40.97 -22.39 -5.37
CA GLU A 464 -39.83 -21.91 -6.18
C GLU A 464 -38.79 -21.20 -5.30
N LYS A 465 -38.17 -21.96 -4.39
CA LYS A 465 -37.12 -21.44 -3.52
C LYS A 465 -35.79 -21.36 -4.29
N ILE A 466 -35.25 -20.15 -4.42
CA ILE A 466 -33.97 -19.87 -5.07
C ILE A 466 -32.81 -20.02 -4.07
N GLY A 467 -33.01 -19.59 -2.82
CA GLY A 467 -31.95 -19.60 -1.81
C GLY A 467 -32.45 -19.48 -0.37
N ALA A 468 -31.55 -19.72 0.59
CA ALA A 468 -31.77 -19.52 2.02
C ALA A 468 -30.64 -18.68 2.61
N GLY A 469 -30.98 -17.70 3.44
CA GLY A 469 -30.04 -16.89 4.22
C GLY A 469 -29.96 -17.35 5.68
N SER A 470 -29.30 -16.54 6.52
CA SER A 470 -29.29 -16.70 7.98
C SER A 470 -30.67 -16.39 8.59
N SER A 471 -30.92 -16.95 9.77
CA SER A 471 -32.04 -16.57 10.65
C SER A 471 -33.45 -16.61 10.01
N GLY A 472 -33.73 -17.60 9.17
CA GLY A 472 -35.06 -17.81 8.60
C GLY A 472 -35.40 -16.97 7.36
N ASN A 473 -34.41 -16.29 6.78
CA ASN A 473 -34.55 -15.51 5.55
C ASN A 473 -34.52 -16.40 4.30
N TYR A 474 -35.38 -16.12 3.32
CA TYR A 474 -35.48 -16.92 2.10
C TYR A 474 -35.61 -16.07 0.85
N ILE A 475 -35.12 -16.60 -0.27
CA ILE A 475 -35.26 -15.99 -1.59
C ILE A 475 -36.14 -16.91 -2.44
N TYR A 476 -37.21 -16.36 -2.99
CA TYR A 476 -38.19 -17.07 -3.82
C TYR A 476 -38.29 -16.46 -5.21
N GLY A 477 -38.68 -17.27 -6.19
CA GLY A 477 -39.14 -16.78 -7.49
C GLY A 477 -40.54 -16.16 -7.37
N GLY A 478 -40.75 -15.03 -8.03
CA GLY A 478 -42.03 -14.34 -8.01
C GLY A 478 -42.29 -13.45 -9.22
N LYS A 479 -43.39 -12.69 -9.13
CA LYS A 479 -43.80 -11.66 -10.07
C LYS A 479 -43.98 -10.33 -9.36
N PHE A 480 -43.60 -9.27 -10.05
CA PHE A 480 -43.92 -7.90 -9.70
C PHE A 480 -44.37 -7.18 -10.98
N GLY A 481 -45.68 -6.89 -11.05
CA GLY A 481 -46.33 -6.54 -12.32
C GLY A 481 -46.16 -7.66 -13.36
N ASN A 482 -45.67 -7.31 -14.55
CA ASN A 482 -45.41 -8.26 -15.64
C ASN A 482 -43.99 -8.86 -15.64
N LYS A 483 -43.17 -8.57 -14.61
CA LYS A 483 -41.76 -8.99 -14.55
C LYS A 483 -41.59 -10.17 -13.61
N THR A 484 -40.84 -11.19 -14.04
CA THR A 484 -40.33 -12.23 -13.13
C THR A 484 -39.17 -11.66 -12.32
N VAL A 485 -39.19 -11.92 -11.02
CA VAL A 485 -38.30 -11.28 -10.04
C VAL A 485 -37.83 -12.27 -8.98
N ALA A 486 -36.77 -11.89 -8.26
CA ALA A 486 -36.39 -12.54 -7.01
C ALA A 486 -37.02 -11.78 -5.83
N VAL A 487 -37.67 -12.51 -4.92
CA VAL A 487 -38.33 -11.96 -3.73
C VAL A 487 -37.60 -12.45 -2.49
N LYS A 488 -36.86 -11.55 -1.84
CA LYS A 488 -36.18 -11.82 -0.57
C LYS A 488 -37.13 -11.48 0.58
N ARG A 489 -37.49 -12.49 1.38
CA ARG A 489 -38.35 -12.37 2.56
C ARG A 489 -37.51 -12.38 3.83
N ILE A 490 -37.64 -11.35 4.65
CA ILE A 490 -36.88 -11.12 5.89
C ILE A 490 -37.83 -10.98 7.07
N VAL A 491 -37.48 -11.53 8.24
CA VAL A 491 -38.30 -11.46 9.48
C VAL A 491 -38.29 -10.04 10.08
N SER A 492 -39.47 -9.47 10.38
CA SER A 492 -39.69 -8.05 10.70
C SER A 492 -38.87 -7.48 11.89
N GLU A 493 -38.54 -8.28 12.92
CA GLU A 493 -37.77 -7.84 14.10
C GLU A 493 -36.36 -7.28 13.77
N THR A 494 -35.84 -7.56 12.56
CA THR A 494 -34.53 -7.10 12.09
C THR A 494 -34.54 -5.82 11.21
N VAL A 495 -35.70 -5.23 10.90
CA VAL A 495 -35.85 -4.68 9.53
C VAL A 495 -35.99 -3.15 9.38
N GLN A 496 -36.33 -2.38 10.42
CA GLN A 496 -36.62 -0.95 10.19
C GLN A 496 -35.46 -0.19 9.52
N ARG A 497 -34.21 -0.49 9.92
CA ARG A 497 -33.00 0.08 9.31
C ARG A 497 -32.69 -0.47 7.92
N GLU A 498 -32.98 -1.75 7.66
CA GLU A 498 -32.73 -2.37 6.35
C GLU A 498 -33.72 -1.85 5.30
N SER A 499 -35.00 -1.71 5.65
CA SER A 499 -36.02 -1.15 4.75
C SER A 499 -35.73 0.28 4.34
N GLU A 500 -35.27 1.13 5.27
CA GLU A 500 -34.83 2.49 4.95
C GLU A 500 -33.65 2.49 3.97
N LEU A 501 -32.67 1.61 4.17
CA LEU A 501 -31.52 1.45 3.27
C LEU A 501 -31.95 0.99 1.87
N TYR A 502 -32.81 -0.03 1.77
CA TYR A 502 -33.29 -0.52 0.48
C TYR A 502 -34.15 0.52 -0.25
N ASN A 503 -34.97 1.28 0.47
CA ASN A 503 -35.73 2.40 -0.10
C ASN A 503 -34.81 3.51 -0.60
N LEU A 504 -33.75 3.86 0.15
CA LEU A 504 -32.72 4.80 -0.31
C LEU A 504 -32.06 4.30 -1.60
N MET A 505 -31.58 3.06 -1.61
CA MET A 505 -30.90 2.45 -2.76
C MET A 505 -31.81 2.39 -4.00
N LYS A 506 -33.11 2.11 -3.83
CA LYS A 506 -34.11 2.12 -4.91
C LYS A 506 -34.21 3.47 -5.63
N THR A 507 -33.95 4.59 -4.95
CA THR A 507 -34.01 5.94 -5.54
C THR A 507 -32.72 6.34 -6.27
N LYS A 508 -31.65 5.54 -6.18
CA LYS A 508 -30.34 5.88 -6.73
C LYS A 508 -30.05 5.07 -7.99
N ALA A 509 -29.58 5.74 -9.02
CA ALA A 509 -29.06 5.09 -10.22
C ALA A 509 -27.61 4.68 -9.95
N MET A 510 -27.39 3.43 -9.56
CA MET A 510 -26.07 2.86 -9.29
C MET A 510 -25.75 1.79 -10.34
N CYS A 511 -24.54 1.83 -10.89
CA CYS A 511 -24.07 0.79 -11.79
C CYS A 511 -23.40 -0.33 -10.97
N ASN A 512 -23.62 -1.58 -11.37
CA ASN A 512 -23.04 -2.76 -10.73
C ASN A 512 -23.45 -3.01 -9.26
N VAL A 513 -24.56 -2.39 -8.81
CA VAL A 513 -25.28 -2.74 -7.57
C VAL A 513 -26.61 -3.39 -7.97
N LEU A 514 -26.99 -4.49 -7.30
CA LEU A 514 -28.21 -5.21 -7.61
C LEU A 514 -29.43 -4.28 -7.51
N LYS A 515 -30.21 -4.18 -8.59
CA LYS A 515 -31.33 -3.24 -8.64
C LYS A 515 -32.48 -3.68 -7.74
N ILE A 516 -32.84 -2.83 -6.79
CA ILE A 516 -34.05 -2.98 -5.97
C ILE A 516 -35.20 -2.36 -6.75
N LEU A 517 -36.19 -3.18 -7.08
CA LEU A 517 -37.36 -2.78 -7.85
C LEU A 517 -38.47 -2.30 -6.92
N HIS A 518 -38.67 -3.00 -5.80
CA HIS A 518 -39.76 -2.73 -4.88
C HIS A 518 -39.47 -3.27 -3.48
N VAL A 519 -40.13 -2.68 -2.47
CA VAL A 519 -40.07 -3.11 -1.07
C VAL A 519 -41.49 -3.00 -0.52
N GLU A 520 -42.00 -4.07 0.09
CA GLU A 520 -43.26 -4.06 0.87
C GLU A 520 -43.07 -4.76 2.21
N GLU A 521 -43.98 -4.51 3.14
CA GLU A 521 -43.97 -5.06 4.49
C GLU A 521 -45.38 -5.55 4.86
N ASP A 522 -45.45 -6.68 5.56
CA ASP A 522 -46.62 -7.13 6.30
C ASP A 522 -46.29 -7.23 7.80
N ASP A 523 -47.21 -7.75 8.61
CA ASP A 523 -47.04 -7.83 10.07
C ASP A 523 -45.83 -8.67 10.50
N ASP A 524 -45.42 -9.64 9.68
CA ASP A 524 -44.42 -10.65 10.02
C ASP A 524 -43.08 -10.46 9.27
N PHE A 525 -43.12 -9.87 8.06
CA PHE A 525 -42.00 -9.88 7.13
C PHE A 525 -41.88 -8.61 6.28
N THR A 526 -40.63 -8.34 5.87
CA THR A 526 -40.29 -7.41 4.79
C THR A 526 -39.92 -8.18 3.53
N TYR A 527 -40.42 -7.71 2.39
CA TYR A 527 -40.27 -8.31 1.07
C TYR A 527 -39.51 -7.37 0.16
N ILE A 528 -38.31 -7.75 -0.26
CA ILE A 528 -37.47 -6.98 -1.17
C ILE A 528 -37.48 -7.65 -2.53
N VAL A 529 -37.94 -6.91 -3.53
CA VAL A 529 -38.02 -7.35 -4.92
C VAL A 529 -36.79 -6.83 -5.66
N THR A 530 -36.02 -7.75 -6.25
CA THR A 530 -34.89 -7.42 -7.11
C THR A 530 -35.02 -8.04 -8.48
N GLU A 531 -34.18 -7.59 -9.40
CA GLU A 531 -33.95 -8.33 -10.64
C GLU A 531 -33.45 -9.75 -10.37
N LEU A 532 -33.79 -10.68 -11.26
CA LEU A 532 -33.35 -12.07 -11.20
C LEU A 532 -31.96 -12.18 -11.86
N ARG A 533 -30.99 -12.74 -11.14
CA ARG A 533 -29.65 -13.05 -11.65
C ARG A 533 -29.46 -14.55 -11.75
N GLU A 534 -28.51 -14.97 -12.57
CA GLU A 534 -28.36 -16.38 -12.91
C GLU A 534 -27.58 -17.12 -11.85
N TYR A 535 -26.38 -16.65 -11.52
CA TYR A 535 -25.50 -17.29 -10.56
C TYR A 535 -24.99 -16.27 -9.55
N ASP A 536 -24.53 -16.74 -8.39
CA ASP A 536 -23.58 -16.00 -7.59
C ASP A 536 -22.15 -16.34 -8.03
N LEU A 537 -21.20 -15.47 -7.70
CA LEU A 537 -19.81 -15.64 -8.10
C LEU A 537 -19.17 -16.87 -7.44
N LYS A 538 -19.64 -17.28 -6.25
CA LYS A 538 -19.17 -18.50 -5.59
C LYS A 538 -19.43 -19.72 -6.47
N ALA A 539 -20.67 -19.87 -6.96
CA ALA A 539 -21.05 -20.96 -7.87
C ALA A 539 -20.28 -20.90 -9.19
N VAL A 540 -19.98 -19.70 -9.70
CA VAL A 540 -19.15 -19.54 -10.92
C VAL A 540 -17.70 -19.98 -10.72
N ILE A 541 -17.15 -19.78 -9.53
CA ILE A 541 -15.77 -20.14 -9.18
C ILE A 541 -15.67 -21.65 -8.85
N GLU A 542 -16.65 -22.20 -8.14
CA GLU A 542 -16.59 -23.57 -7.59
C GLU A 542 -17.10 -24.64 -8.57
N ASP A 543 -18.04 -24.32 -9.46
CA ASP A 543 -18.58 -25.27 -10.43
C ASP A 543 -17.87 -25.16 -11.79
N ASN A 544 -16.96 -26.11 -12.06
CA ASN A 544 -16.24 -26.20 -13.33
C ASN A 544 -17.15 -26.47 -14.55
N LYS A 545 -18.41 -26.88 -14.34
CA LYS A 545 -19.41 -27.04 -15.41
C LYS A 545 -20.26 -25.78 -15.61
N ASN A 546 -20.04 -24.73 -14.81
CA ASN A 546 -20.74 -23.47 -14.97
C ASN A 546 -20.37 -22.81 -16.32
N PRO A 547 -21.35 -22.44 -17.15
CA PRO A 547 -21.09 -21.88 -18.48
C PRO A 547 -20.36 -20.53 -18.43
N ILE A 548 -20.54 -19.75 -17.36
CA ILE A 548 -19.83 -18.49 -17.12
C ILE A 548 -18.40 -18.79 -16.64
N GLY A 549 -18.24 -19.72 -15.69
CA GLY A 549 -16.96 -20.13 -15.10
C GLY A 549 -16.00 -20.72 -16.14
N ALA A 550 -16.50 -21.61 -16.99
CA ALA A 550 -15.74 -22.24 -18.07
C ALA A 550 -15.16 -21.24 -19.09
N ASN A 551 -15.76 -20.04 -19.20
CA ASN A 551 -15.39 -19.01 -20.18
C ASN A 551 -14.78 -17.73 -19.55
N LEU A 552 -14.31 -17.82 -18.30
CA LEU A 552 -13.79 -16.69 -17.52
C LEU A 552 -12.31 -16.43 -17.83
N SER A 553 -12.05 -15.83 -19.00
CA SER A 553 -10.72 -15.37 -19.41
C SER A 553 -10.12 -14.35 -18.43
N PRO A 554 -8.78 -14.17 -18.37
CA PRO A 554 -8.16 -13.17 -17.51
C PRO A 554 -8.75 -11.77 -17.65
N GLY A 555 -9.06 -11.33 -18.88
CA GLY A 555 -9.69 -10.03 -19.12
C GLY A 555 -11.10 -9.92 -18.53
N LYS A 556 -11.91 -10.99 -18.57
CA LYS A 556 -13.24 -11.02 -17.93
C LYS A 556 -13.13 -11.03 -16.40
N ARG A 557 -12.11 -11.68 -15.83
CA ARG A 557 -11.82 -11.63 -14.38
C ARG A 557 -11.52 -10.20 -13.94
N VAL A 558 -10.64 -9.51 -14.67
CA VAL A 558 -10.31 -8.10 -14.39
C VAL A 558 -11.55 -7.22 -14.52
N LYS A 559 -12.36 -7.39 -15.57
CA LYS A 559 -13.63 -6.66 -15.73
C LYS A 559 -14.56 -6.89 -14.54
N LEU A 560 -14.71 -8.14 -14.09
CA LEU A 560 -15.55 -8.47 -12.93
C LEU A 560 -15.04 -7.77 -11.66
N CYS A 561 -13.73 -7.77 -11.40
CA CYS A 561 -13.15 -7.03 -10.28
C CYS A 561 -13.44 -5.53 -10.38
N VAL A 562 -13.31 -4.94 -11.56
CA VAL A 562 -13.62 -3.53 -11.81
C VAL A 562 -15.10 -3.24 -11.57
N ASP A 563 -16.00 -4.10 -12.02
CA ASP A 563 -17.44 -3.95 -11.84
C ASP A 563 -17.82 -4.06 -10.34
N ILE A 564 -17.19 -4.95 -9.57
CA ILE A 564 -17.35 -5.02 -8.10
C ILE A 564 -16.88 -3.71 -7.44
N LEU A 565 -15.71 -3.21 -7.81
CA LEU A 565 -15.16 -1.97 -7.25
C LEU A 565 -16.02 -0.75 -7.59
N ARG A 566 -16.63 -0.72 -8.78
CA ARG A 566 -17.61 0.32 -9.16
C ARG A 566 -18.85 0.25 -8.28
N GLY A 567 -19.40 -0.93 -8.06
CA GLY A 567 -20.55 -1.10 -7.15
C GLY A 567 -20.23 -0.63 -5.73
N LEU A 568 -19.04 -0.96 -5.21
CA LEU A 568 -18.60 -0.48 -3.89
C LEU A 568 -18.45 1.04 -3.83
N ARG A 569 -17.84 1.65 -4.86
CA ARG A 569 -17.72 3.11 -4.96
C ARG A 569 -19.10 3.78 -4.95
N ASP A 570 -20.05 3.25 -5.71
CA ASP A 570 -21.40 3.79 -5.80
C ASP A 570 -22.13 3.68 -4.44
N LEU A 571 -22.00 2.55 -3.72
CA LEU A 571 -22.50 2.42 -2.34
C LEU A 571 -21.85 3.42 -1.38
N HIS A 572 -20.52 3.57 -1.45
CA HIS A 572 -19.79 4.51 -0.59
C HIS A 572 -20.17 5.97 -0.89
N SER A 573 -20.58 6.30 -2.12
CA SER A 573 -21.02 7.65 -2.50
C SER A 573 -22.33 8.09 -1.83
N ILE A 574 -23.07 7.14 -1.24
CA ILE A 574 -24.29 7.37 -0.47
C ILE A 574 -24.15 6.91 0.99
N ASP A 575 -22.91 6.87 1.49
CA ASP A 575 -22.56 6.51 2.87
C ASP A 575 -22.99 5.10 3.31
N ILE A 576 -23.11 4.16 2.37
CA ILE A 576 -23.43 2.74 2.66
C ILE A 576 -22.14 1.90 2.62
N ILE A 577 -21.81 1.25 3.72
CA ILE A 577 -20.73 0.25 3.80
C ILE A 577 -21.35 -1.15 3.74
N HIS A 578 -20.92 -1.99 2.79
CA HIS A 578 -21.50 -3.32 2.58
C HIS A 578 -21.29 -4.30 3.75
N ARG A 579 -20.11 -4.31 4.39
CA ARG A 579 -19.72 -5.13 5.58
C ARG A 579 -19.74 -6.66 5.44
N ASP A 580 -20.34 -7.22 4.40
CA ASP A 580 -20.39 -8.67 4.12
C ASP A 580 -20.07 -8.96 2.64
N LEU A 581 -19.02 -8.33 2.12
CA LEU A 581 -18.60 -8.55 0.74
C LEU A 581 -17.90 -9.91 0.62
N LYS A 582 -18.51 -10.85 -0.10
CA LYS A 582 -18.00 -12.20 -0.34
C LYS A 582 -18.53 -12.75 -1.66
N PRO A 583 -17.92 -13.79 -2.25
CA PRO A 583 -18.34 -14.32 -3.55
C PRO A 583 -19.83 -14.71 -3.63
N SER A 584 -20.43 -15.21 -2.55
CA SER A 584 -21.86 -15.56 -2.54
C SER A 584 -22.81 -14.36 -2.59
N ASN A 585 -22.31 -13.14 -2.37
CA ASN A 585 -23.09 -11.90 -2.41
C ASN A 585 -22.86 -11.09 -3.70
N ILE A 586 -22.01 -11.58 -4.62
CA ILE A 586 -21.82 -11.00 -5.95
C ILE A 586 -22.64 -11.80 -6.94
N LEU A 587 -23.67 -11.18 -7.51
CA LEU A 587 -24.54 -11.84 -8.49
C LEU A 587 -24.08 -11.53 -9.92
N VAL A 588 -24.15 -12.53 -10.79
CA VAL A 588 -23.72 -12.44 -12.18
C VAL A 588 -24.84 -12.89 -13.13
N GLY A 589 -24.97 -12.16 -14.24
CA GLY A 589 -25.82 -12.52 -15.38
C GLY A 589 -24.98 -13.04 -16.55
N VAL A 590 -25.65 -13.66 -17.53
CA VAL A 590 -25.03 -14.10 -18.80
C VAL A 590 -24.74 -12.93 -19.73
#